data_AF-A0A3A9EPQ2-F1
#
_entry.id   AF-A0A3A9EPQ2-F1
#
_cell.length_a   1.000
_cell.length_b   1.000
_cell.length_c   1.000
_cell.angle_alpha   90.00
_cell.angle_beta   90.00
_cell.angle_gamma   90.00
#
_symmetry.space_group_name_H-M   'P 1'
#
loop_
_entity.id
_entity.type
_entity.pdbx_description
1 polymer ?
#
loop_
_entity_poly.entity_id
_entity_poly.type
_entity_poly.pdbx_seq_one_letter_code
_entity_poly.pdbx_strand_id
1 'polypeptide(L)'
;MRRERFFGPNSPLVSDEKGGYTRPVNFRKRYYRILKAAGIEQKGLHSLRHTFGSSLVNGIRQPDGTLMALSPRQVADLLGHSTSQITEMYYVKKDTTRLQGITDGFSL
;
A
#
# COMPACT_ATOMS: atom_id res chain seq x y z
N MET A 1 -22.64 7.41 -8.75
CA MET A 1 -22.76 6.04 -8.19
C MET A 1 -22.22 5.05 -9.21
N ARG A 2 -21.18 4.26 -8.90
CA ARG A 2 -20.72 3.20 -9.81
C ARG A 2 -21.70 2.04 -9.72
N ARG A 3 -22.31 1.66 -10.83
CA ARG A 3 -23.20 0.48 -10.89
C ARG A 3 -22.38 -0.77 -10.59
N GLU A 4 -22.90 -1.64 -9.73
CA GLU A 4 -22.33 -2.97 -9.55
C GLU A 4 -22.36 -3.70 -10.88
N ARG A 5 -21.22 -4.29 -11.25
CA ARG A 5 -21.07 -5.00 -12.52
C ARG A 5 -20.51 -6.38 -12.23
N PHE A 6 -21.33 -7.39 -12.46
CA PHE A 6 -20.87 -8.77 -12.48
C PHE A 6 -20.12 -9.01 -13.80
N PHE A 7 -18.85 -9.38 -13.71
CA PHE A 7 -18.02 -9.61 -14.89
C PHE A 7 -18.24 -10.99 -15.52
N GLY A 8 -18.88 -11.92 -14.81
CA GLY A 8 -18.97 -13.33 -15.20
C GLY A 8 -17.94 -14.18 -14.47
N PRO A 9 -18.18 -15.50 -14.31
CA PRO A 9 -17.32 -16.37 -13.50
C PRO A 9 -15.89 -16.53 -14.06
N ASN A 10 -15.73 -16.38 -15.39
CA ASN A 10 -14.45 -16.61 -16.08
C ASN A 10 -13.79 -15.31 -16.57
N SER A 11 -14.38 -14.16 -16.27
CA SER A 11 -13.88 -12.88 -16.76
C SER A 11 -12.85 -12.29 -15.80
N PRO A 12 -11.72 -11.77 -16.33
CA PRO A 12 -10.70 -11.16 -15.50
C PRO A 12 -11.19 -9.86 -14.87
N LEU A 13 -10.92 -9.69 -13.57
CA LEU A 13 -11.17 -8.42 -12.86
C LEU A 13 -10.33 -7.27 -13.43
N VAL A 14 -9.12 -7.58 -13.91
CA VAL A 14 -8.22 -6.63 -14.57
C VAL A 14 -8.01 -7.08 -16.02
N SER A 15 -8.90 -6.65 -16.89
CA SER A 15 -8.90 -7.02 -18.30
C SER A 15 -7.92 -6.19 -19.14
N ASP A 16 -7.44 -6.78 -20.24
CA ASP A 16 -6.78 -6.05 -21.30
C ASP A 16 -7.79 -5.26 -22.15
N GLU A 17 -7.32 -4.60 -23.21
CA GLU A 17 -8.16 -3.80 -24.10
C GLU A 17 -9.19 -4.61 -24.91
N LYS A 18 -9.03 -5.93 -25.00
CA LYS A 18 -9.93 -6.85 -25.69
C LYS A 18 -10.85 -7.62 -24.72
N GLY A 19 -10.79 -7.31 -23.43
CA GLY A 19 -11.57 -8.00 -22.39
C GLY A 19 -10.92 -9.30 -21.87
N GLY A 20 -9.74 -9.66 -22.36
CA GLY A 20 -8.98 -10.84 -21.93
C GLY A 20 -8.11 -10.57 -20.71
N TYR A 21 -7.32 -11.55 -20.28
CA TYR A 21 -6.43 -11.42 -19.11
C TYR A 21 -5.27 -10.47 -19.40
N THR A 22 -5.08 -9.47 -18.54
CA THR A 22 -3.92 -8.56 -18.68
C THR A 22 -2.60 -9.30 -18.45
N ARG A 23 -1.69 -9.21 -19.42
CA ARG A 23 -0.30 -9.65 -19.22
C ARG A 23 0.43 -8.75 -18.22
N PRO A 24 1.24 -9.29 -17.29
CA PRO A 24 1.96 -8.47 -16.29
C PRO A 24 2.78 -7.32 -16.89
N VAL A 25 3.42 -7.56 -18.04
CA VAL A 25 4.22 -6.55 -18.75
C VAL A 25 3.38 -5.35 -19.22
N ASN A 26 2.13 -5.59 -19.65
CA ASN A 26 1.22 -4.53 -20.11
C ASN A 26 0.71 -3.70 -18.94
N PHE A 27 0.43 -4.36 -17.81
CA PHE A 27 0.08 -3.68 -16.56
C PHE A 27 1.22 -2.77 -16.08
N ARG A 28 2.46 -3.28 -16.08
CA ARG A 28 3.65 -2.48 -15.73
C ARG A 28 3.84 -1.27 -16.64
N LYS A 29 3.70 -1.42 -17.95
CA LYS A 29 3.77 -0.30 -18.91
C LYS A 29 2.67 0.72 -18.67
N ARG A 30 1.44 0.28 -18.36
CA ARG A 30 0.33 1.16 -17.99
C ARG A 30 0.65 1.93 -16.70
N TYR A 31 1.18 1.27 -15.69
CA TYR A 31 1.61 1.90 -14.44
C TYR A 31 2.66 3.01 -14.67
N TYR A 32 3.68 2.77 -15.50
CA TYR A 32 4.68 3.80 -15.80
C TYR A 32 4.11 5.00 -16.56
N ARG A 33 3.12 4.79 -17.45
CA ARG A 33 2.41 5.91 -18.10
C ARG A 33 1.64 6.75 -17.08
N ILE A 34 1.03 6.12 -16.08
CA ILE A 34 0.33 6.82 -14.99
C ILE A 34 1.34 7.63 -14.16
N LEU A 35 2.47 7.05 -13.77
CA LEU A 35 3.51 7.77 -13.02
C LEU A 35 4.00 9.00 -13.80
N LYS A 36 4.30 8.82 -15.10
CA LYS A 36 4.72 9.92 -15.98
C LYS A 36 3.68 11.02 -16.06
N ALA A 37 2.40 10.66 -16.24
CA ALA A 37 1.31 11.63 -16.29
C ALA A 37 1.11 12.38 -14.96
N ALA A 38 1.44 11.74 -13.84
CA ALA A 38 1.40 12.34 -12.51
C ALA A 38 2.68 13.12 -12.13
N GLY A 39 3.70 13.17 -13.01
CA GLY A 39 4.99 13.79 -12.69
C GLY A 39 5.80 13.06 -11.61
N ILE A 40 5.52 11.78 -11.38
CA ILE A 40 6.18 10.97 -10.35
C ILE A 40 7.35 10.20 -10.99
N GLU A 41 8.51 10.21 -10.32
CA GLU A 41 9.66 9.39 -10.71
C GLU A 41 9.26 7.91 -10.90
N GLN A 42 9.80 7.28 -11.94
CA GLN A 42 9.44 5.91 -12.26
C GLN A 42 9.91 4.92 -11.17
N LYS A 43 8.97 4.48 -10.33
CA LYS A 43 9.17 3.42 -9.33
C LYS A 43 8.61 2.10 -9.83
N GLY A 44 9.14 0.98 -9.34
CA GLY A 44 8.60 -0.35 -9.66
C GLY A 44 7.20 -0.56 -9.08
N LEU A 45 6.40 -1.45 -9.66
CA LEU A 45 5.03 -1.72 -9.19
C LEU A 45 4.98 -2.17 -7.72
N HIS A 46 6.02 -2.87 -7.26
CA HIS A 46 6.18 -3.29 -5.87
C HIS A 46 6.22 -2.11 -4.88
N SER A 47 6.54 -0.89 -5.33
CA SER A 47 6.46 0.30 -4.50
C SER A 47 5.07 0.53 -3.91
N LEU A 48 3.99 0.14 -4.61
CA LEU A 48 2.63 0.21 -4.08
C LEU A 48 2.47 -0.68 -2.83
N ARG A 49 3.01 -1.90 -2.86
CA ARG A 49 2.96 -2.84 -1.72
C ARG A 49 3.79 -2.33 -0.55
N HIS A 50 4.97 -1.76 -0.84
CA HIS A 50 5.79 -1.13 0.20
C HIS A 50 5.10 0.08 0.82
N THR A 51 4.58 1.00 0.03
CA THR A 51 3.86 2.18 0.54
C THR A 51 2.67 1.76 1.38
N PHE A 52 1.89 0.77 0.94
CA PHE A 52 0.78 0.24 1.72
C PHE A 52 1.24 -0.34 3.07
N GLY A 53 2.27 -1.20 3.09
CA GLY A 53 2.82 -1.76 4.32
C GLY A 53 3.39 -0.69 5.26
N SER A 54 4.18 0.26 4.74
CA SER A 54 4.73 1.38 5.51
C SER A 54 3.64 2.25 6.12
N SER A 55 2.58 2.57 5.36
CA SER A 55 1.46 3.38 5.86
C SER A 55 0.72 2.70 7.01
N LEU A 56 0.55 1.38 6.95
CA LEU A 56 -0.11 0.63 8.02
C LEU A 56 0.74 0.57 9.30
N VAL A 57 2.06 0.40 9.18
CA VAL A 57 2.95 0.41 10.36
C VAL A 57 3.10 1.81 10.96
N ASN A 58 3.22 2.84 10.12
CA ASN A 58 3.40 4.22 10.56
C ASN A 58 2.09 4.87 11.05
N GLY A 59 0.96 4.28 10.69
CA GLY A 59 -0.36 4.75 11.05
C GLY A 59 -0.98 5.68 9.99
N ILE A 60 -2.28 5.50 9.80
CA ILE A 60 -3.13 6.30 8.92
C ILE A 60 -4.05 7.13 9.81
N ARG A 61 -4.01 8.45 9.63
CA ARG A 61 -4.90 9.37 10.36
C ARG A 61 -6.31 9.28 9.79
N GLN A 62 -7.26 8.96 10.65
CA GLN A 62 -8.68 8.89 10.29
C GLN A 62 -9.33 10.29 10.33
N PRO A 63 -10.51 10.46 9.72
CA PRO A 63 -11.25 11.73 9.75
C PRO A 63 -11.64 12.20 11.16
N ASP A 64 -11.81 11.27 12.10
CA ASP A 64 -12.10 11.56 13.51
C ASP A 64 -10.85 11.97 14.32
N GLY A 65 -9.69 12.04 13.67
CA GLY A 65 -8.41 12.41 14.27
C GLY A 65 -7.65 11.24 14.92
N THR A 66 -8.24 10.05 14.99
CA THR A 66 -7.56 8.86 15.53
C THR A 66 -6.47 8.37 14.58
N LEU A 67 -5.44 7.71 15.12
CA LEU A 67 -4.37 7.09 14.34
C LEU A 67 -4.61 5.57 14.31
N MET A 68 -4.89 5.04 13.12
CA MET A 68 -5.01 3.59 12.92
C MET A 68 -3.67 3.05 12.44
N ALA A 69 -3.01 2.25 13.29
CA ALA A 69 -1.76 1.58 12.97
C ALA A 69 -1.88 0.08 13.24
N LEU A 70 -1.15 -0.71 12.47
CA LEU A 70 -1.03 -2.16 12.65
C LEU A 70 0.37 -2.50 13.14
N SER A 71 0.46 -3.53 13.97
CA SER A 71 1.76 -4.11 14.31
C SER A 71 2.42 -4.71 13.06
N PRO A 72 3.76 -4.77 13.01
CA PRO A 72 4.47 -5.41 11.90
C PRO A 72 3.98 -6.83 11.60
N ARG A 73 3.61 -7.60 12.64
CA ARG A 73 3.06 -8.95 12.49
C ARG A 73 1.71 -8.94 11.77
N GLN A 74 0.79 -8.08 12.16
CA GLN A 74 -0.51 -7.94 11.49
C GLN A 74 -0.35 -7.50 10.03
N VAL A 75 0.64 -6.64 9.73
CA VAL A 75 0.95 -6.25 8.35
C VAL A 75 1.53 -7.41 7.56
N ALA A 76 2.40 -8.24 8.15
CA ALA A 76 2.94 -9.44 7.51
C ALA A 76 1.85 -10.46 7.19
N ASP A 77 0.94 -10.70 8.14
CA ASP A 77 -0.20 -11.60 7.99
C ASP A 77 -1.14 -11.10 6.86
N LEU A 78 -1.46 -9.81 6.85
CA LEU A 78 -2.29 -9.19 5.80
C LEU A 78 -1.65 -9.26 4.42
N LEU A 79 -0.32 -9.12 4.34
CA LEU A 79 0.40 -9.15 3.09
C LEU A 79 0.73 -10.57 2.62
N GLY A 80 0.49 -11.61 3.43
CA GLY A 80 0.70 -13.01 3.05
C GLY A 80 2.15 -13.38 2.76
N HIS A 81 3.12 -12.90 3.56
CA HIS A 81 4.53 -13.27 3.40
C HIS A 81 4.89 -14.53 4.19
N SER A 82 5.58 -15.48 3.55
CA SER A 82 6.21 -16.64 4.22
C SER A 82 7.60 -16.34 4.79
N THR A 83 8.07 -15.09 4.83
CA THR A 83 9.44 -14.80 5.32
C THR A 83 9.53 -13.43 5.98
N SER A 84 9.87 -13.45 7.26
CA SER A 84 10.07 -12.31 8.17
C SER A 84 11.18 -11.33 7.79
N GLN A 85 11.77 -11.42 6.59
CA GLN A 85 12.91 -10.59 6.18
C GLN A 85 12.52 -9.17 5.74
N ILE A 86 11.25 -8.92 5.36
CA ILE A 86 10.78 -7.58 4.98
C ILE A 86 10.20 -6.81 6.18
N THR A 87 9.78 -7.50 7.25
CA THR A 87 9.18 -6.88 8.44
C THR A 87 10.20 -6.17 9.33
N GLU A 88 11.47 -6.58 9.31
CA GLU A 88 12.52 -6.03 10.17
C GLU A 88 13.02 -4.65 9.71
N MET A 89 12.97 -4.34 8.40
CA MET A 89 13.36 -3.00 7.89
C MET A 89 12.39 -1.86 8.24
N TYR A 90 11.14 -2.16 8.63
CA TYR A 90 10.22 -1.11 9.11
C TYR A 90 10.62 -0.54 10.47
N TYR A 91 11.44 -1.25 11.26
CA TYR A 91 11.92 -0.77 12.56
C TYR A 91 12.88 0.42 12.44
N VAL A 92 13.59 0.56 11.32
CA VAL A 92 14.68 1.54 11.18
C VAL A 92 14.18 2.91 10.67
N LYS A 93 12.97 2.99 10.09
CA LYS A 93 12.40 4.24 9.54
C LYS A 93 11.10 4.68 10.24
N LYS A 94 10.98 4.44 11.55
CA LYS A 94 10.06 5.25 12.36
C LYS A 94 10.64 6.67 12.39
N ASP A 95 10.10 7.53 11.55
CA ASP A 95 10.43 8.94 11.52
C ASP A 95 10.15 9.55 12.90
N THR A 96 11.22 9.83 13.65
CA THR A 96 11.16 10.36 15.01
C THR A 96 10.54 11.75 15.08
N THR A 97 10.41 12.44 13.94
CA THR A 97 9.69 13.73 13.87
C THR A 97 8.19 13.59 14.15
N ARG A 98 7.59 12.40 13.95
CA ARG A 98 6.17 12.15 14.29
C ARG A 98 5.95 11.71 15.76
N LEU A 99 7.02 11.50 16.52
CA LEU A 99 6.96 11.12 17.94
C LEU A 99 6.90 12.32 18.89
N GLN A 100 7.20 13.54 18.42
CA GLN A 100 7.19 14.77 19.24
C GLN A 100 5.82 15.16 19.82
N GLY A 101 4.74 14.45 19.47
CA GLY A 101 3.40 14.68 20.05
C GLY A 101 2.93 13.61 21.03
N ILE A 102 3.76 12.60 21.38
CA ILE A 102 3.34 11.49 22.27
C ILE A 102 3.88 11.66 23.71
N THR A 103 4.84 12.56 23.95
CA THR A 103 5.51 12.68 25.26
C THR A 103 5.08 13.85 26.15
N ASP A 104 4.15 14.71 25.73
CA ASP A 104 3.69 15.83 26.57
C ASP A 104 2.78 15.41 27.75
N GLY A 105 2.48 14.11 27.88
CA GLY A 105 1.54 13.58 28.88
C GLY A 105 2.12 12.69 29.98
N PHE A 106 3.41 12.37 29.96
CA PHE A 106 4.04 11.58 31.03
C PHE A 106 4.99 12.46 31.83
N SER A 107 4.40 13.26 32.73
CA SER A 107 5.12 13.89 33.83
C SER A 107 5.29 12.86 34.96
N LEU A 108 6.57 12.64 35.32
CA LEU A 108 7.17 11.89 36.44
C LEU A 108 6.62 10.51 36.80
#